data_AF-A0A8T4UWD2-F1
#
_entry.id   AF-A0A8T4UWD2-F1
#
_cell.length_a   1.000
_cell.length_b   1.000
_cell.length_c   1.000
_cell.angle_alpha   90.00
_cell.angle_beta   90.00
_cell.angle_gamma   90.00
#
_symmetry.space_group_name_H-M   'P 1'
#
loop_
_entity.id
_entity.type
_entity.pdbx_description
1 polymer ?
#
loop_
_entity_poly.entity_id
_entity_poly.type
_entity_poly.pdbx_seq_one_letter_code
_entity_poly.pdbx_strand_id
1 'polypeptide(L)'
;MNKNSKLLKIIESTSLIIAGILLIYLTSLIFPQIKNNILTFIIIMIIGIISIDFISGLVHWFCDTWGNRKWFFIKPFIEHHKNQKEICKHSFTQINGNNAMIIIPFLFLAIFINNKDKVNFIISSLIWIMSIFGLITNQIHKWAHMDKIPKTIKILQKVGIIISPKKHNIHHRDKHDKHYSITNGLTNKLLDKIRFYKLLERIITKLTGINPRR
;
A
#
# COMPACT_ATOMS: atom_id res chain seq x y z
N MET A 1 6.29 18.49 22.97
CA MET A 1 6.55 17.43 21.97
C MET A 1 7.91 16.79 22.27
N ASN A 2 7.98 15.47 22.46
CA ASN A 2 9.24 14.77 22.78
C ASN A 2 10.24 14.89 21.60
N LYS A 3 11.55 15.01 21.85
CA LYS A 3 12.60 15.20 20.81
C LYS A 3 12.54 14.14 19.70
N ASN A 4 12.25 12.90 20.09
CA ASN A 4 12.06 11.76 19.18
C ASN A 4 10.87 11.95 18.21
N SER A 5 9.79 12.62 18.66
CA SER A 5 8.63 12.90 17.81
C SER A 5 8.87 13.99 16.77
N LYS A 6 9.79 14.93 17.06
CA LYS A 6 10.19 15.97 16.10
C LYS A 6 11.09 15.39 15.01
N LEU A 7 12.06 14.56 15.40
CA LEU A 7 12.95 13.88 14.47
C LEU A 7 12.17 12.99 13.50
N LEU A 8 11.25 12.16 13.99
CA LEU A 8 10.44 11.28 13.14
C LEU A 8 9.65 12.07 12.08
N LYS A 9 9.00 13.18 12.48
CA LYS A 9 8.28 14.04 11.53
C LYS A 9 9.17 14.62 10.44
N ILE A 10 10.41 14.99 10.78
CA ILE A 10 11.38 15.47 9.80
C ILE A 10 11.72 14.34 8.83
N ILE A 11 12.03 13.14 9.32
CA ILE A 11 12.34 11.98 8.46
C ILE A 11 11.15 11.69 7.53
N GLU A 12 9.92 11.57 8.06
CA GLU A 12 8.71 11.33 7.26
C GLU A 12 8.50 12.38 6.17
N SER A 13 8.68 13.66 6.51
CA SER A 13 8.52 14.77 5.55
C SER A 13 9.60 14.74 4.48
N THR A 14 10.86 14.55 4.87
CA THR A 14 11.99 14.45 3.94
C THR A 14 11.83 13.24 3.02
N SER A 15 11.41 12.09 3.55
CA SER A 15 11.17 10.88 2.74
C SER A 15 10.04 11.11 1.72
N LEU A 16 8.96 11.80 2.09
CA LEU A 16 7.90 12.14 1.13
C LEU A 16 8.39 13.05 0.02
N ILE A 17 9.20 14.06 0.35
CA ILE A 17 9.80 14.97 -0.63
C ILE A 17 10.72 14.20 -1.59
N ILE A 18 11.62 13.37 -1.06
CA ILE A 18 12.54 12.55 -1.86
C ILE A 18 11.74 11.59 -2.76
N ALA A 19 10.78 10.85 -2.21
CA ALA A 19 9.96 9.93 -3.00
C ALA A 19 9.18 10.66 -4.10
N GLY A 20 8.66 11.86 -3.82
CA GLY A 20 7.98 12.70 -4.81
C GLY A 20 8.91 13.13 -5.95
N ILE A 21 10.11 13.61 -5.63
CA ILE A 21 11.12 14.01 -6.63
C ILE A 21 11.51 12.81 -7.49
N LEU A 22 11.81 11.66 -6.87
CA LEU A 22 12.17 10.44 -7.58
C LEU A 22 11.03 9.93 -8.47
N LEU A 23 9.78 10.00 -8.01
CA LEU A 23 8.60 9.64 -8.81
C LEU A 23 8.45 10.56 -10.03
N ILE A 24 8.61 11.87 -9.84
CA ILE A 24 8.55 12.84 -10.96
C ILE A 24 9.66 12.54 -11.97
N TYR A 25 10.89 12.30 -11.50
CA TYR A 25 12.01 11.97 -12.36
C TYR A 25 11.81 10.64 -13.10
N LEU A 26 11.38 9.58 -12.41
CA LEU A 26 11.09 8.30 -13.05
C LEU A 26 9.94 8.42 -14.06
N THR A 27 8.95 9.28 -13.79
CA THR A 27 7.88 9.58 -14.75
C THR A 27 8.44 10.17 -16.03
N SER A 28 9.37 11.12 -15.96
CA SER A 28 9.97 11.76 -17.14
C SER A 28 10.81 10.77 -17.97
N LEU A 29 11.37 9.73 -17.35
CA LEU A 29 12.07 8.65 -18.04
C LEU A 29 11.11 7.66 -18.73
N ILE A 30 10.00 7.32 -18.09
CA ILE A 30 9.03 6.33 -18.60
C ILE A 30 8.16 6.91 -19.72
N PHE A 31 7.67 8.14 -19.55
CA PHE A 31 6.62 8.70 -20.43
C PHE A 31 6.99 8.71 -21.92
N PRO A 32 8.21 9.09 -22.34
CA PRO A 32 8.63 9.05 -23.74
C PRO A 32 8.63 7.63 -24.32
N GLN A 33 8.85 6.61 -23.50
CA GLN A 33 8.96 5.22 -23.93
C GLN A 33 7.59 4.54 -24.12
N ILE A 34 6.52 5.09 -23.51
CA ILE A 34 5.15 4.57 -23.62
C ILE A 34 4.67 4.53 -25.07
N LYS A 35 4.99 5.56 -25.87
CA LYS A 35 4.57 5.65 -27.28
C LYS A 35 4.94 4.40 -28.08
N ASN A 36 6.14 3.85 -27.82
CA ASN A 36 6.65 2.67 -28.51
C ASN A 36 6.26 1.35 -27.82
N ASN A 37 5.60 1.41 -26.66
CA ASN A 37 5.30 0.26 -25.81
C ASN A 37 3.86 0.28 -25.26
N ILE A 38 2.90 0.88 -25.97
CA ILE A 38 1.57 1.19 -25.44
C ILE A 38 0.83 -0.04 -24.86
N LEU A 39 0.78 -1.15 -25.61
CA LEU A 39 0.11 -2.37 -25.16
C LEU A 39 0.82 -2.97 -23.95
N THR A 40 2.15 -3.04 -23.98
CA THR A 40 2.98 -3.49 -22.86
C THR A 40 2.69 -2.65 -21.61
N PHE A 41 2.62 -1.33 -21.76
CA PHE A 41 2.36 -0.41 -20.65
C PHE A 41 0.96 -0.59 -20.07
N ILE A 42 -0.07 -0.78 -20.89
CA ILE A 42 -1.44 -1.08 -20.43
C ILE A 42 -1.47 -2.36 -19.59
N ILE A 43 -0.78 -3.41 -20.04
CA ILE A 43 -0.66 -4.68 -19.31
C ILE A 43 0.04 -4.44 -17.96
N ILE A 44 1.16 -3.69 -17.96
CA ILE A 44 1.90 -3.36 -16.73
C ILE A 44 1.04 -2.53 -15.76
N MET A 45 0.25 -1.58 -16.23
CA MET A 45 -0.68 -0.82 -15.40
C MET A 45 -1.63 -1.75 -14.64
N ILE A 46 -2.24 -2.71 -15.35
CA ILE A 46 -3.17 -3.68 -14.75
C ILE A 46 -2.46 -4.56 -13.74
N ILE A 47 -1.31 -5.14 -14.12
CA ILE A 47 -0.52 -6.01 -13.25
C ILE A 47 -0.08 -5.23 -12.00
N GLY A 48 0.49 -4.03 -12.17
CA GLY A 48 0.97 -3.21 -11.06
C GLY A 48 -0.12 -2.84 -10.07
N ILE A 49 -1.32 -2.49 -10.55
CA ILE A 49 -2.49 -2.20 -9.70
C ILE A 49 -2.95 -3.43 -8.90
N ILE A 50 -2.94 -4.61 -9.51
CA ILE A 50 -3.28 -5.87 -8.82
C ILE A 50 -2.18 -6.24 -7.82
N SER A 51 -0.91 -6.12 -8.21
CA SER A 51 0.25 -6.44 -7.38
C SER A 51 0.33 -5.56 -6.15
N ILE A 52 0.13 -4.25 -6.26
CA ILE A 52 0.17 -3.36 -5.10
C ILE A 52 -1.03 -3.57 -4.16
N ASP A 53 -2.20 -3.92 -4.70
CA ASP A 53 -3.35 -4.29 -3.88
C ASP A 53 -3.07 -5.57 -3.09
N PHE A 54 -2.51 -6.59 -3.74
CA PHE A 54 -2.07 -7.82 -3.09
C PHE A 54 -1.04 -7.54 -1.99
N ILE A 55 0.02 -6.78 -2.29
CA ILE A 55 1.07 -6.44 -1.31
C ILE A 55 0.49 -5.65 -0.13
N SER A 56 -0.43 -4.71 -0.38
CA SER A 56 -1.09 -3.98 0.70
C SER A 56 -1.83 -4.93 1.65
N GLY A 57 -2.47 -5.97 1.11
CA GLY A 57 -3.13 -7.00 1.90
C GLY A 57 -2.16 -7.92 2.65
N LEU A 58 -1.03 -8.29 2.03
CA LEU A 58 0.02 -9.05 2.72
C LEU A 58 0.59 -8.29 3.92
N VAL A 59 0.90 -7.00 3.74
CA VAL A 59 1.44 -6.16 4.82
C VAL A 59 0.40 -5.98 5.92
N HIS A 60 -0.86 -5.71 5.56
CA HIS A 60 -1.93 -5.54 6.54
C HIS A 60 -2.15 -6.83 7.35
N TRP A 61 -2.32 -7.98 6.68
CA TRP A 61 -2.41 -9.28 7.34
C TRP A 61 -1.22 -9.56 8.25
N PHE A 62 0.01 -9.26 7.81
CA PHE A 62 1.19 -9.48 8.64
C PHE A 62 1.17 -8.63 9.92
N CYS A 63 0.82 -7.35 9.80
CA CYS A 63 0.71 -6.43 10.92
C CYS A 63 -0.37 -6.88 11.92
N ASP A 64 -1.52 -7.32 11.44
CA ASP A 64 -2.64 -7.77 12.26
C ASP A 64 -2.29 -9.09 12.98
N THR A 65 -1.88 -10.09 12.21
CA THR A 65 -1.77 -11.47 12.68
C THR A 65 -0.46 -11.73 13.45
N TRP A 66 0.67 -11.17 13.01
CA TRP A 66 2.00 -11.62 13.48
C TRP A 66 2.81 -10.56 14.20
N GLY A 67 2.84 -9.33 13.72
CA GLY A 67 3.93 -8.44 14.13
C GLY A 67 3.78 -7.82 15.54
N ASN A 68 4.84 -7.75 16.32
CA ASN A 68 4.81 -7.41 17.76
C ASN A 68 4.09 -6.08 18.10
N ARG A 69 3.22 -6.07 19.13
CA ARG A 69 2.49 -4.88 19.60
C ARG A 69 3.39 -3.70 20.02
N LYS A 70 4.66 -3.97 20.33
CA LYS A 70 5.66 -2.96 20.69
C LYS A 70 6.28 -2.26 19.47
N TRP A 71 6.11 -2.80 18.25
CA TRP A 71 6.68 -2.21 17.05
C TRP A 71 5.89 -0.98 16.62
N PHE A 72 6.61 0.11 16.35
CA PHE A 72 6.04 1.43 16.09
C PHE A 72 5.11 1.46 14.89
N PHE A 73 5.37 0.64 13.86
CA PHE A 73 4.56 0.58 12.64
C PHE A 73 3.30 -0.30 12.78
N ILE A 74 3.18 -1.08 13.86
CA ILE A 74 2.03 -1.98 14.09
C ILE A 74 1.02 -1.36 15.03
N LYS A 75 1.49 -0.56 16.00
CA LYS A 75 0.63 0.15 16.93
C LYS A 75 -0.52 0.91 16.23
N PRO A 76 -0.30 1.65 15.11
CA PRO A 76 -1.38 2.30 14.38
C PRO A 76 -2.45 1.34 13.83
N PHE A 77 -2.07 0.15 13.37
CA PHE A 77 -3.02 -0.87 12.88
C PHE A 77 -3.90 -1.39 14.03
N ILE A 78 -3.29 -1.69 15.17
CA ILE A 78 -4.02 -2.15 16.37
C ILE A 78 -4.98 -1.07 16.87
N GLU A 79 -4.53 0.18 16.94
CA GLU A 79 -5.37 1.31 17.38
C GLU A 79 -6.53 1.54 16.40
N HIS A 80 -6.27 1.39 15.10
CA HIS A 80 -7.27 1.48 14.05
C HIS A 80 -8.35 0.39 14.15
N HIS A 81 -8.00 -0.87 14.41
CA HIS A 81 -9.00 -1.93 14.59
C HIS A 81 -9.85 -1.75 15.85
N LYS A 82 -9.28 -1.16 16.91
CA LYS A 82 -10.04 -0.82 18.12
C LYS A 82 -10.97 0.36 17.89
N ASN A 83 -10.50 1.38 17.17
CA ASN A 83 -11.30 2.53 16.77
C ASN A 83 -10.96 2.92 15.33
N GLN A 84 -11.86 2.54 14.42
CA GLN A 84 -11.71 2.73 12.98
C GLN A 84 -11.35 4.17 12.60
N LYS A 85 -11.89 5.15 13.32
CA LYS A 85 -11.67 6.57 13.04
C LYS A 85 -10.35 7.13 13.57
N GLU A 86 -9.55 6.39 14.33
CA GLU A 86 -8.21 6.87 14.77
C GLU A 86 -7.31 7.20 13.58
N ILE A 87 -7.34 6.39 12.52
CA ILE A 87 -6.58 6.66 11.29
C ILE A 87 -6.92 8.03 10.68
N CYS A 88 -8.13 8.52 10.92
CA CYS A 88 -8.59 9.80 10.39
C CYS A 88 -7.92 11.00 11.08
N LYS A 89 -7.40 10.82 12.30
CA LYS A 89 -6.79 11.88 13.12
C LYS A 89 -5.34 12.18 12.74
N HIS A 90 -4.67 11.28 12.04
CA HIS A 90 -3.28 11.46 11.62
C HIS A 90 -3.16 12.37 10.39
N SER A 91 -2.06 13.12 10.30
CA SER A 91 -1.78 13.97 9.13
C SER A 91 -1.37 13.16 7.90
N PHE A 92 -1.39 13.78 6.71
CA PHE A 92 -0.91 13.16 5.47
C PHE A 92 0.53 12.63 5.61
N THR A 93 1.41 13.41 6.24
CA THR A 93 2.80 13.03 6.48
C THR A 93 2.90 11.78 7.36
N GLN A 94 2.14 11.72 8.45
CA GLN A 94 2.21 10.62 9.41
C GLN A 94 1.76 9.29 8.81
N ILE A 95 0.74 9.30 7.95
CA ILE A 95 0.22 8.05 7.39
C ILE A 95 1.00 7.58 6.16
N ASN A 96 1.65 8.48 5.40
CA ASN A 96 2.36 8.12 4.17
C ASN A 96 3.89 8.16 4.31
N GLY A 97 4.44 8.72 5.39
CA GLY A 97 5.89 8.87 5.56
C GLY A 97 6.64 7.53 5.56
N ASN A 98 6.11 6.53 6.28
CA ASN A 98 6.69 5.18 6.27
C ASN A 98 6.61 4.52 4.88
N ASN A 99 5.51 4.73 4.15
CA ASN A 99 5.37 4.22 2.78
C ASN A 99 6.44 4.86 1.88
N ALA A 100 6.66 6.18 2.02
CA ALA A 100 7.69 6.88 1.29
C ALA A 100 9.09 6.30 1.55
N MET A 101 9.44 6.05 2.82
CA MET A 101 10.71 5.42 3.20
C MET A 101 10.90 4.07 2.52
N ILE A 102 9.86 3.23 2.50
CA ILE A 102 9.90 1.89 1.93
C ILE A 102 10.10 1.93 0.41
N ILE A 103 9.43 2.86 -0.30
CA ILE A 103 9.50 2.87 -1.78
C ILE A 103 10.76 3.52 -2.34
N ILE A 104 11.45 4.39 -1.60
CA ILE A 104 12.66 5.10 -2.06
C ILE A 104 13.72 4.17 -2.68
N PRO A 105 14.16 3.07 -2.04
CA PRO A 105 15.16 2.18 -2.65
C PRO A 105 14.68 1.54 -3.96
N PHE A 106 13.38 1.23 -4.08
CA PHE A 106 12.82 0.70 -5.33
C PHE A 106 12.78 1.77 -6.42
N LEU A 107 12.47 3.02 -6.08
CA LEU A 107 12.52 4.13 -7.03
C LEU A 107 13.96 4.37 -7.54
N PHE A 108 14.96 4.34 -6.66
CA PHE A 108 16.36 4.39 -7.08
C PHE A 108 16.74 3.25 -8.01
N LEU A 109 16.36 2.01 -7.67
CA LEU A 109 16.60 0.85 -8.53
C LEU A 109 15.94 1.03 -9.91
N ALA A 110 14.67 1.42 -9.94
CA ALA A 110 13.93 1.64 -11.19
C ALA A 110 14.58 2.72 -12.04
N ILE A 111 15.01 3.84 -11.43
CA ILE A 111 15.74 4.90 -12.14
C ILE A 111 17.08 4.39 -12.69
N PHE A 112 17.82 3.64 -11.88
CA PHE A 112 19.15 3.14 -12.24
C PHE A 112 19.11 2.16 -13.41
N ILE A 113 18.12 1.26 -13.45
CA ILE A 113 17.98 0.26 -14.52
C ILE A 113 17.25 0.83 -15.75
N ASN A 114 16.55 1.96 -15.64
CA ASN A 114 15.73 2.47 -16.72
C ASN A 114 16.58 2.85 -17.94
N ASN A 115 16.38 2.12 -19.02
CA ASN A 115 16.98 2.41 -20.32
C ASN A 115 16.00 1.98 -21.43
N LYS A 116 16.44 2.06 -22.70
CA LYS A 116 15.58 1.71 -23.86
C LYS A 116 15.34 0.21 -24.04
N ASP A 117 15.92 -0.65 -23.21
CA ASP A 117 15.64 -2.09 -23.24
C ASP A 117 14.22 -2.39 -22.75
N LYS A 118 13.56 -3.34 -23.41
CA LYS A 118 12.15 -3.66 -23.14
C LYS A 118 11.94 -4.27 -21.76
N VAL A 119 12.86 -5.10 -21.27
CA VAL A 119 12.76 -5.73 -19.94
C VAL A 119 12.91 -4.66 -18.87
N ASN A 120 13.89 -3.78 -19.01
CA ASN A 120 14.10 -2.68 -18.08
C ASN A 120 12.94 -1.68 -18.07
N PHE A 121 12.35 -1.37 -19.24
CA PHE A 121 11.12 -0.58 -19.32
C PHE A 121 9.97 -1.25 -18.55
N ILE A 122 9.79 -2.57 -18.70
CA ILE A 122 8.75 -3.34 -17.99
C ILE A 122 8.94 -3.23 -16.47
N ILE A 123 10.14 -3.55 -15.97
CA ILE A 123 10.44 -3.55 -14.54
C ILE A 123 10.31 -2.15 -13.94
N SER A 124 10.89 -1.14 -14.60
CA SER A 124 10.83 0.25 -14.14
C SER A 124 9.40 0.77 -14.10
N SER A 125 8.59 0.46 -15.13
CA SER A 125 7.19 0.84 -15.17
C SER A 125 6.39 0.14 -14.08
N LEU A 126 6.62 -1.16 -13.86
CA LEU A 126 5.93 -1.90 -12.80
C LEU A 126 6.22 -1.29 -11.43
N ILE A 127 7.49 -1.01 -11.12
CA ILE A 127 7.89 -0.32 -9.89
C ILE A 127 7.22 1.06 -9.82
N TRP A 128 7.23 1.84 -10.89
CA TRP A 128 6.63 3.18 -10.92
C TRP A 128 5.13 3.17 -10.56
N ILE A 129 4.32 2.30 -11.19
CA ILE A 129 2.89 2.18 -10.87
C ILE A 129 2.68 1.71 -9.44
N MET A 130 3.42 0.69 -9.00
CA MET A 130 3.30 0.17 -7.64
C MET A 130 3.71 1.23 -6.61
N SER A 131 4.72 2.06 -6.89
CA SER A 131 5.16 3.15 -6.03
C SER A 131 4.13 4.27 -5.94
N ILE A 132 3.43 4.63 -7.02
CA ILE A 132 2.37 5.64 -6.99
C ILE A 132 1.28 5.24 -6.00
N PHE A 133 0.71 4.04 -6.15
CA PHE A 133 -0.36 3.57 -5.26
C PHE A 133 0.16 3.20 -3.88
N GLY A 134 1.35 2.60 -3.79
CA GLY A 134 1.99 2.20 -2.54
C GLY A 134 2.30 3.40 -1.64
N LEU A 135 2.75 4.52 -2.23
CA LEU A 135 2.99 5.76 -1.50
C LEU A 135 1.74 6.22 -0.74
N ILE A 136 0.59 6.18 -1.39
CA ILE A 136 -0.67 6.73 -0.88
C ILE A 136 -1.65 5.66 -0.35
N THR A 137 -1.26 4.38 -0.26
CA THR A 137 -2.19 3.30 0.13
C THR A 137 -2.80 3.52 1.52
N ASN A 138 -2.03 4.08 2.46
CA ASN A 138 -2.53 4.42 3.79
C ASN A 138 -3.47 5.64 3.76
N GLN A 139 -3.23 6.59 2.87
CA GLN A 139 -4.17 7.70 2.63
C GLN A 139 -5.48 7.22 1.99
N ILE A 140 -5.40 6.25 1.08
CA ILE A 140 -6.56 5.59 0.50
C ILE A 140 -7.36 4.87 1.59
N HIS A 141 -6.69 4.11 2.44
CA HIS A 141 -7.29 3.45 3.60
C HIS A 141 -7.97 4.47 4.53
N LYS A 142 -7.30 5.59 4.85
CA LYS A 142 -7.90 6.68 5.63
C LYS A 142 -9.18 7.22 4.98
N TRP A 143 -9.19 7.45 3.66
CA TRP A 143 -10.41 7.90 2.95
C TRP A 143 -11.55 6.89 2.97
N ALA A 144 -11.29 5.61 3.24
CA ALA A 144 -12.34 4.61 3.42
C ALA A 144 -13.07 4.73 4.77
N HIS A 145 -12.47 5.44 5.75
CA HIS A 145 -13.05 5.67 7.09
C HIS A 145 -13.58 7.08 7.32
N MET A 146 -13.20 8.04 6.47
CA MET A 146 -13.64 9.44 6.60
C MET A 146 -15.10 9.62 6.16
N ASP A 147 -15.89 10.32 6.97
CA ASP A 147 -17.28 10.65 6.65
C ASP A 147 -17.39 11.65 5.49
N LYS A 148 -16.39 12.55 5.36
CA LYS A 148 -16.31 13.59 4.33
C LYS A 148 -14.99 13.47 3.57
N ILE A 149 -15.06 13.30 2.25
CA ILE A 149 -13.91 13.21 1.34
C ILE A 149 -14.14 14.08 0.09
N PRO A 150 -13.08 14.49 -0.63
CA PRO A 150 -13.22 15.24 -1.88
C PRO A 150 -14.05 14.48 -2.93
N LYS A 151 -14.76 15.20 -3.79
CA LYS A 151 -15.62 14.63 -4.85
C LYS A 151 -14.84 13.67 -5.76
N THR A 152 -13.61 14.03 -6.12
CA THR A 152 -12.71 13.22 -6.93
C THR A 152 -12.41 11.87 -6.29
N ILE A 153 -12.07 11.84 -4.99
CA ILE A 153 -11.84 10.61 -4.23
C ILE A 153 -13.11 9.76 -4.19
N LYS A 154 -14.27 10.38 -3.99
CA LYS A 154 -15.56 9.67 -3.99
C LYS A 154 -15.85 9.01 -5.34
N ILE A 155 -15.48 9.65 -6.46
CA ILE A 155 -15.59 9.08 -7.80
C ILE A 155 -14.65 7.88 -7.92
N LEU A 156 -13.37 8.02 -7.56
CA LEU A 156 -12.39 6.94 -7.61
C LEU A 156 -12.82 5.71 -6.79
N GLN A 157 -13.43 5.92 -5.63
CA GLN A 157 -14.00 4.84 -4.81
C GLN A 157 -15.20 4.15 -5.48
N LYS A 158 -16.06 4.91 -6.16
CA LYS A 158 -17.25 4.38 -6.86
C LYS A 158 -16.86 3.54 -8.06
N VAL A 159 -15.89 3.98 -8.86
CA VAL A 159 -15.41 3.23 -10.03
C VAL A 159 -14.46 2.09 -9.67
N GLY A 160 -14.00 2.02 -8.42
CA GLY A 160 -13.19 0.91 -7.91
C GLY A 160 -11.69 1.03 -8.16
N ILE A 161 -11.20 2.21 -8.55
CA ILE A 161 -9.75 2.49 -8.67
C ILE A 161 -9.08 2.47 -7.29
N ILE A 162 -9.79 2.92 -6.26
CA ILE A 162 -9.35 2.86 -4.86
C ILE A 162 -10.45 2.24 -3.99
N ILE A 163 -10.08 1.74 -2.80
CA ILE A 163 -11.01 1.00 -1.95
C ILE A 163 -12.13 1.90 -1.45
N SER A 164 -13.36 1.40 -1.50
CA SER A 164 -14.53 2.09 -0.97
C SER A 164 -14.76 1.72 0.51
N PRO A 165 -15.45 2.60 1.28
CA PRO A 165 -15.86 2.29 2.65
C PRO A 165 -16.61 0.97 2.75
N LYS A 166 -17.52 0.70 1.81
CA LYS A 166 -18.31 -0.54 1.77
C LYS A 166 -17.42 -1.79 1.63
N LYS A 167 -16.44 -1.77 0.72
CA LYS A 167 -15.52 -2.90 0.51
C LYS A 167 -14.64 -3.11 1.74
N HIS A 168 -14.07 -2.03 2.29
CA HIS A 168 -13.17 -2.12 3.42
C HIS A 168 -13.90 -2.53 4.72
N ASN A 169 -15.15 -2.12 4.90
CA ASN A 169 -15.95 -2.51 6.07
C ASN A 169 -16.19 -4.03 6.17
N ILE A 170 -16.00 -4.81 5.09
CA ILE A 170 -16.08 -6.28 5.15
C ILE A 170 -14.98 -6.85 6.08
N HIS A 171 -13.79 -6.23 6.07
CA HIS A 171 -12.72 -6.59 6.99
C HIS A 171 -13.11 -6.29 8.45
N HIS A 172 -13.70 -5.11 8.69
CA HIS A 172 -14.08 -4.63 10.04
C HIS A 172 -15.32 -5.29 10.67
N ARG A 173 -16.23 -5.87 9.86
CA ARG A 173 -17.50 -6.42 10.36
C ARG A 173 -17.36 -7.75 11.12
N ASP A 174 -16.31 -8.52 10.83
CA ASP A 174 -16.13 -9.87 11.37
C ASP A 174 -14.93 -9.93 12.33
N LYS A 175 -14.07 -10.95 12.20
CA LYS A 175 -12.89 -11.17 13.07
C LYS A 175 -11.62 -10.47 12.56
N HIS A 176 -11.77 -9.48 11.67
CA HIS A 176 -10.63 -8.87 10.94
C HIS A 176 -9.78 -9.92 10.19
N ASP A 177 -10.37 -11.08 9.83
CA ASP A 177 -9.63 -12.24 9.32
C ASP A 177 -9.66 -12.39 7.78
N LYS A 178 -10.17 -11.38 7.08
CA LYS A 178 -10.40 -11.40 5.62
C LYS A 178 -10.39 -9.99 5.03
N HIS A 179 -10.34 -9.92 3.69
CA HIS A 179 -10.35 -8.65 2.95
C HIS A 179 -9.24 -7.66 3.36
N TYR A 180 -8.02 -8.17 3.56
CA TYR A 180 -6.88 -7.37 4.05
C TYR A 180 -6.38 -6.31 3.06
N SER A 181 -6.55 -6.46 1.75
CA SER A 181 -6.08 -5.48 0.76
C SER A 181 -6.83 -4.16 0.88
N ILE A 182 -6.08 -3.06 1.00
CA ILE A 182 -6.58 -1.72 1.31
C ILE A 182 -6.38 -0.70 0.19
N THR A 183 -5.76 -1.08 -0.94
CA THR A 183 -5.54 -0.14 -2.05
C THR A 183 -6.80 0.02 -2.91
N ASN A 184 -7.29 -1.05 -3.51
CA ASN A 184 -8.52 -1.08 -4.31
C ASN A 184 -9.43 -2.27 -3.94
N GLY A 185 -8.89 -3.26 -3.22
CA GLY A 185 -9.56 -4.44 -2.73
C GLY A 185 -9.96 -5.42 -3.82
N LEU A 186 -9.33 -5.38 -5.00
CA LEU A 186 -9.58 -6.31 -6.11
C LEU A 186 -9.14 -7.73 -5.74
N THR A 187 -8.04 -7.89 -5.00
CA THR A 187 -7.50 -9.22 -4.70
C THR A 187 -8.24 -9.93 -3.57
N ASN A 188 -8.96 -9.19 -2.73
CA ASN A 188 -9.64 -9.69 -1.53
C ASN A 188 -10.54 -10.91 -1.78
N LYS A 189 -11.48 -10.80 -2.73
CA LYS A 189 -12.45 -11.89 -3.00
C LYS A 189 -11.76 -13.19 -3.43
N LEU A 190 -10.73 -13.08 -4.26
CA LEU A 190 -9.98 -14.24 -4.74
C LEU A 190 -9.18 -14.88 -3.60
N LEU A 191 -8.42 -14.08 -2.84
CA LEU A 191 -7.60 -14.55 -1.72
C LEU A 191 -8.43 -15.24 -0.64
N ASP A 192 -9.62 -14.71 -0.34
CA ASP A 192 -10.56 -15.32 0.59
C ASP A 192 -11.09 -16.67 0.06
N LYS A 193 -11.46 -16.73 -1.22
CA LYS A 193 -11.99 -17.95 -1.87
C LYS A 193 -10.99 -19.09 -1.78
N ILE A 194 -9.71 -18.82 -2.01
CA ILE A 194 -8.63 -19.81 -1.92
C ILE A 194 -8.09 -19.98 -0.50
N ARG A 195 -8.67 -19.28 0.49
CA ARG A 195 -8.23 -19.27 1.90
C ARG A 195 -6.74 -18.95 2.06
N PHE A 196 -6.23 -18.05 1.23
CA PHE A 196 -4.80 -17.74 1.09
C PHE A 196 -4.13 -17.47 2.45
N TYR A 197 -4.66 -16.53 3.23
CA TYR A 197 -4.10 -16.14 4.52
C TYR A 197 -4.15 -17.27 5.55
N LYS A 198 -5.27 -18.00 5.63
CA LYS A 198 -5.43 -19.16 6.54
C LYS A 198 -4.47 -20.30 6.19
N LEU A 199 -4.18 -20.50 4.89
CA LEU A 199 -3.18 -21.46 4.45
C LEU A 199 -1.77 -21.01 4.87
N LEU A 200 -1.44 -19.74 4.64
CA LEU A 200 -0.15 -19.18 5.02
C LEU A 200 0.08 -19.25 6.54
N GLU A 201 -0.95 -18.97 7.34
CA GLU A 201 -0.89 -19.14 8.80
C GLU A 201 -0.57 -20.57 9.21
N ARG A 202 -1.25 -21.57 8.63
CA ARG A 202 -0.98 -22.99 8.90
C ARG A 202 0.44 -23.39 8.52
N ILE A 203 0.94 -22.91 7.39
CA ILE A 203 2.32 -23.16 6.95
C ILE A 203 3.31 -22.58 7.96
N ILE A 204 3.15 -21.31 8.35
CA ILE A 204 4.04 -20.65 9.32
C ILE A 204 3.99 -21.37 10.67
N THR A 205 2.80 -21.71 11.18
CA THR A 205 2.68 -22.45 12.44
C THR A 205 3.34 -23.83 12.35
N LYS A 206 3.18 -24.55 11.24
CA LYS A 206 3.82 -25.86 11.04
C LYS A 206 5.35 -25.77 10.99
N LEU A 207 5.89 -24.71 10.38
CA LEU A 207 7.33 -24.53 10.21
C LEU A 207 8.02 -23.94 11.45
N THR A 208 7.32 -23.10 12.22
CA THR A 208 7.93 -22.30 13.30
C THR A 208 7.39 -22.63 14.69
N GLY A 209 6.26 -23.32 14.80
CA GLY A 209 5.54 -23.53 16.07
C GLY A 209 4.80 -22.29 16.59
N ILE A 210 4.92 -21.13 15.93
CA ILE A 210 4.28 -19.88 16.37
C ILE A 210 2.84 -19.83 15.86
N ASN A 211 1.91 -19.47 16.75
CA ASN A 211 0.49 -19.34 16.41
C ASN A 211 0.11 -17.92 15.97
N PRO A 212 -0.81 -17.76 15.00
CA PRO A 212 -1.35 -16.47 14.62
C PRO A 212 -2.09 -15.84 15.79
N ARG A 213 -1.99 -14.52 15.94
CA ARG A 213 -2.75 -13.80 16.97
C ARG A 213 -4.17 -13.56 16.48
N ARG A 214 -5.10 -13.58 17.43
CA ARG A 214 -6.51 -13.27 17.23
C ARG A 214 -6.92 -12.10 18.11
#